data_AF-A0A561U709-F1
#
_entry.id   AF-A0A561U709-F1
#
_cell.length_a   1.000
_cell.length_b   1.000
_cell.length_c   1.000
_cell.angle_alpha   90.00
_cell.angle_beta   90.00
_cell.angle_gamma   90.00
#
_symmetry.space_group_name_H-M   'P 1'
#
loop_
_entity.id
_entity.type
_entity.pdbx_description
1 polymer ?
#
loop_
_entity_poly.entity_id
_entity_poly.type
_entity_poly.pdbx_seq_one_letter_code
_entity_poly.pdbx_strand_id
1 'polypeptide(L)'
;MLRAGVLLLVVALSLAAPGVAAAGSPRPSHLQVVAHPDDDMLFMSPDVPLAIRAGARVTTVFLTAGESDVQPQAEYAASRQAGARAAFAAMAGVADEWTRSVLELPGHRLVEWYRLRQRPSVGLVFLGLPDDNNPRSRHALSRLWHEPGHRERTITAAGSIVPPTSHDRASVIECLIRLRETFAPTLIRAQDPRPDPRYQQQWGSAHDHPDHVAAARFTETALRATGLPLLNYRDYNVADAPPNLPERVVADKRAVFARYAEHDSQVSLGEPYDAWIASMRLRRPPGTRWASADGHVQVRRNELVLSRSGVESVVDTPGFVPRDGSASFAGPGTIVAQERDSGAVWLKEGPRSWRPLGLPPPRNPGVDLGPPSAVPVRDGVVVALRDAGGGVSVRTAGGWCRLGGNDVGDEVSAVVGSGGAVHVLAASRSGMLHWRLTAAGCGQQVTSGERPVGAIATTSGYATYRDVRGDLVVLAEAAGWTRVRTIDARAISDPAIAPGPVLAARNADGLLVIYEPEGETTLGPIESQPALSPDGDQAAALTGDGLVRTFRVP
;
A
#
# COMPACT_ATOMS: atom_id res chain seq x y z
N MET A 1 15.99 14.36 58.96
CA MET A 1 15.88 14.49 57.49
C MET A 1 16.05 13.11 56.89
N LEU A 2 15.10 12.71 56.05
CA LEU A 2 15.08 11.67 54.98
C LEU A 2 13.71 10.96 55.00
N ARG A 3 12.82 11.40 54.11
CA ARG A 3 11.60 10.67 53.73
C ARG A 3 12.00 9.78 52.54
N ALA A 4 11.94 8.46 52.72
CA ALA A 4 12.02 7.51 51.62
C ALA A 4 10.62 7.32 51.03
N GLY A 5 10.40 7.84 49.81
CA GLY A 5 9.21 7.57 49.02
C GLY A 5 9.40 6.32 48.19
N VAL A 6 8.54 5.33 48.37
CA VAL A 6 8.47 4.14 47.51
C VAL A 6 7.67 4.52 46.27
N LEU A 7 8.31 4.52 45.11
CA LEU A 7 7.68 4.70 43.81
C LEU A 7 7.13 3.34 43.35
N LEU A 8 5.81 3.17 43.35
CA LEU A 8 5.16 2.01 42.74
C LEU A 8 5.18 2.18 41.22
N LEU A 9 6.02 1.38 40.55
CA LEU A 9 6.02 1.23 39.11
C LEU A 9 4.87 0.29 38.71
N VAL A 10 3.76 0.85 38.22
CA VAL A 10 2.68 0.06 37.60
C VAL A 10 3.12 -0.26 36.17
N VAL A 11 3.62 -1.47 35.95
CA VAL A 11 3.84 -2.00 34.60
C VAL A 11 2.50 -2.55 34.11
N ALA A 12 1.84 -1.82 33.21
CA ALA A 12 0.71 -2.35 32.46
C ALA A 12 1.25 -3.37 31.43
N LEU A 13 1.12 -4.66 31.71
CA LEU A 13 1.31 -5.70 30.70
C LEU A 13 0.09 -5.73 29.78
N SER A 14 0.22 -5.12 28.60
CA SER A 14 -0.72 -5.33 27.50
C SER A 14 -0.57 -6.77 26.99
N LEU A 15 -1.44 -7.66 27.44
CA LEU A 15 -1.55 -9.03 26.91
C LEU A 15 -2.11 -8.96 25.49
N ALA A 16 -1.23 -8.91 24.49
CA ALA A 16 -1.63 -9.17 23.11
C ALA A 16 -2.09 -10.64 23.02
N ALA A 17 -3.39 -10.86 22.80
CA ALA A 17 -3.91 -12.19 22.54
C ALA A 17 -3.32 -12.70 21.21
N PRO A 18 -2.63 -13.85 21.18
CA PRO A 18 -2.17 -14.40 19.93
C PRO A 18 -3.39 -14.74 19.07
N GLY A 19 -3.46 -14.18 17.86
CA GLY A 19 -4.35 -14.71 16.83
C GLY A 19 -4.03 -16.19 16.68
N VAL A 20 -5.05 -17.05 16.62
CA VAL A 20 -4.85 -18.50 16.51
C VAL A 20 -4.12 -18.79 15.20
N ALA A 21 -2.80 -18.94 15.28
CA ALA A 21 -2.00 -19.43 14.17
C ALA A 21 -2.35 -20.91 14.01
N ALA A 22 -3.18 -21.21 13.01
CA ALA A 22 -3.44 -22.58 12.61
C ALA A 22 -2.10 -23.30 12.35
N ALA A 23 -1.92 -24.47 12.97
CA ALA A 23 -0.78 -25.34 12.72
C ALA A 23 -0.62 -25.54 11.19
N GLY A 24 0.51 -25.08 10.63
CA GLY A 24 0.79 -25.14 9.19
C GLY A 24 0.93 -23.79 8.46
N SER A 25 0.79 -22.65 9.13
CA SER A 25 0.98 -21.33 8.49
C SER A 25 2.46 -21.07 8.16
N PRO A 26 2.80 -20.60 6.93
CA PRO A 26 4.19 -20.38 6.54
C PRO A 26 4.81 -19.26 7.38
N ARG A 27 6.09 -19.43 7.76
CA ARG A 27 6.84 -18.37 8.45
C ARG A 27 6.90 -17.12 7.55
N PRO A 28 6.52 -15.92 8.06
CA PRO A 28 6.58 -14.67 7.30
C PRO A 28 7.91 -14.46 6.58
N SER A 29 7.83 -14.16 5.28
CA SER A 29 8.97 -13.97 4.39
C SER A 29 8.61 -12.92 3.35
N HIS A 30 9.23 -11.75 3.37
CA HIS A 30 8.87 -10.63 2.52
C HIS A 30 9.96 -10.36 1.50
N LEU A 31 9.58 -10.12 0.26
CA LEU A 31 10.47 -9.72 -0.83
C LEU A 31 10.11 -8.30 -1.27
N GLN A 32 11.04 -7.37 -1.17
CA GLN A 32 10.93 -6.03 -1.74
C GLN A 32 11.72 -6.02 -3.06
N VAL A 33 11.14 -5.45 -4.11
CA VAL A 33 11.86 -5.18 -5.37
C VAL A 33 11.72 -3.70 -5.67
N VAL A 34 12.85 -3.01 -5.73
CA VAL A 34 12.93 -1.57 -5.97
C VAL A 34 14.01 -1.26 -7.00
N ALA A 35 13.93 -0.07 -7.60
CA ALA A 35 14.92 0.40 -8.57
C ALA A 35 16.24 0.70 -7.88
N HIS A 36 16.26 1.65 -6.94
CA HIS A 36 17.49 2.23 -6.40
C HIS A 36 17.73 1.88 -4.92
N PRO A 37 19.00 1.86 -4.48
CA PRO A 37 19.36 1.73 -3.07
C PRO A 37 18.92 2.95 -2.22
N ASP A 38 17.64 3.01 -1.84
CA ASP A 38 17.00 3.98 -0.92
C ASP A 38 15.46 3.96 -1.03
N ASP A 39 14.94 3.55 -2.18
CA ASP A 39 13.51 3.52 -2.47
C ASP A 39 12.68 2.77 -1.41
N ASP A 40 13.19 1.68 -0.85
CA ASP A 40 12.47 0.90 0.16
C ASP A 40 12.35 1.63 1.50
N MET A 41 13.43 2.27 1.96
CA MET A 41 13.41 3.08 3.18
C MET A 41 12.64 4.39 3.00
N LEU A 42 12.58 4.93 1.79
CA LEU A 42 11.82 6.14 1.46
C LEU A 42 10.33 5.87 1.24
N PHE A 43 9.94 4.81 0.55
CA PHE A 43 8.56 4.63 0.08
C PHE A 43 7.84 3.42 0.66
N MET A 44 8.57 2.44 1.22
CA MET A 44 8.00 1.24 1.87
C MET A 44 8.14 1.24 3.40
N SER A 45 8.56 2.36 4.01
CA SER A 45 8.63 2.52 5.46
C SER A 45 7.40 3.25 6.00
N PRO A 46 6.79 2.79 7.11
CA PRO A 46 7.38 1.90 8.12
C PRO A 46 7.21 0.38 7.92
N ASP A 47 6.66 -0.09 6.80
CA ASP A 47 6.35 -1.53 6.64
C ASP A 47 7.58 -2.44 6.69
N VAL A 48 8.69 -2.04 6.06
CA VAL A 48 9.95 -2.81 6.09
C VAL A 48 10.51 -2.96 7.52
N PRO A 49 10.77 -1.88 8.29
CA PRO A 49 11.26 -2.03 9.67
C PRO A 49 10.26 -2.74 10.58
N LEU A 50 8.95 -2.56 10.37
CA LEU A 50 7.92 -3.30 11.12
C LEU A 50 8.00 -4.80 10.88
N ALA A 51 8.19 -5.24 9.62
CA ALA A 51 8.38 -6.66 9.30
C ALA A 51 9.64 -7.25 9.96
N ILE A 52 10.75 -6.49 9.96
CA ILE A 52 12.00 -6.89 10.63
C ILE A 52 11.79 -7.05 12.14
N ARG A 53 11.11 -6.09 12.78
CA ARG A 53 10.78 -6.12 14.22
C ARG A 53 9.86 -7.29 14.56
N ALA A 54 8.87 -7.58 13.71
CA ALA A 54 7.97 -8.73 13.84
C ALA A 54 8.66 -10.09 13.59
N GLY A 55 9.94 -10.11 13.18
CA GLY A 55 10.72 -11.33 12.99
C GLY A 55 10.51 -12.04 11.65
N ALA A 56 9.91 -11.34 10.67
CA ALA A 56 9.85 -11.84 9.29
C ALA A 56 11.24 -12.00 8.69
N ARG A 57 11.38 -12.91 7.73
CA ARG A 57 12.50 -12.84 6.79
C ARG A 57 12.23 -11.69 5.82
N VAL A 58 13.22 -10.86 5.54
CA VAL A 58 13.09 -9.67 4.69
C VAL A 58 14.26 -9.66 3.72
N THR A 59 13.96 -9.64 2.42
CA THR A 59 14.97 -9.48 1.39
C THR A 59 14.59 -8.33 0.46
N THR A 60 15.43 -7.29 0.38
CA THR A 60 15.32 -6.28 -0.67
C THR A 60 16.20 -6.62 -1.87
N VAL A 61 15.63 -6.52 -3.07
CA VAL A 61 16.34 -6.60 -4.35
C VAL A 61 16.37 -5.21 -4.97
N PHE A 62 17.57 -4.69 -5.19
CA PHE A 62 17.83 -3.46 -5.92
C PHE A 62 18.16 -3.79 -7.37
N LEU A 63 17.37 -3.29 -8.32
CA LEU A 63 17.57 -3.59 -9.74
C LEU A 63 18.74 -2.80 -10.33
N THR A 64 18.92 -1.55 -9.94
CA THR A 64 19.99 -0.69 -10.44
C THR A 64 21.17 -0.61 -9.46
N ALA A 65 22.29 -0.09 -9.92
CA ALA A 65 23.41 0.31 -9.08
C ALA A 65 23.20 1.70 -8.43
N GLY A 66 22.20 2.47 -8.89
CA GLY A 66 21.83 3.78 -8.36
C GLY A 66 22.89 4.86 -8.57
N GLU A 67 23.81 4.67 -9.50
CA GLU A 67 24.98 5.54 -9.65
C GLU A 67 24.67 6.90 -10.28
N SER A 68 23.49 7.03 -10.91
CA SER A 68 23.10 8.22 -11.70
C SER A 68 24.20 8.65 -12.68
N ASP A 69 24.57 9.93 -12.71
CA ASP A 69 25.68 10.46 -13.51
C ASP A 69 26.98 10.68 -12.71
N VAL A 70 27.03 10.25 -11.45
CA VAL A 70 28.16 10.48 -10.54
C VAL A 70 29.37 9.64 -10.94
N GLN A 71 30.56 10.25 -10.93
CA GLN A 71 31.82 9.60 -11.26
C GLN A 71 32.79 9.58 -10.07
N PRO A 72 33.60 8.52 -9.90
CA PRO A 72 33.56 7.29 -10.71
C PRO A 72 32.41 6.36 -10.27
N GLN A 73 31.71 5.79 -11.26
CA GLN A 73 30.45 5.05 -11.04
C GLN A 73 30.58 3.86 -10.08
N ALA A 74 31.73 3.18 -10.08
CA ALA A 74 31.93 1.97 -9.29
C ALA A 74 31.99 2.26 -7.79
N GLU A 75 32.72 3.31 -7.42
CA GLU A 75 32.88 3.79 -6.05
C GLU A 75 31.57 4.35 -5.52
N TYR A 76 30.86 5.14 -6.33
CA TYR A 76 29.58 5.70 -5.91
C TYR A 76 28.51 4.62 -5.72
N ALA A 77 28.40 3.65 -6.65
CA ALA A 77 27.54 2.48 -6.46
C ALA A 77 27.90 1.70 -5.19
N ALA A 78 29.18 1.45 -4.92
CA ALA A 78 29.61 0.78 -3.69
C ALA A 78 29.24 1.57 -2.42
N SER A 79 29.30 2.91 -2.48
CA SER A 79 28.91 3.81 -1.39
C SER A 79 27.41 3.70 -1.11
N ARG A 80 26.56 3.77 -2.14
CA ARG A 80 25.11 3.57 -2.01
C ARG A 80 24.74 2.19 -1.45
N GLN A 81 25.43 1.13 -1.89
CA GLN A 81 25.26 -0.20 -1.30
C GLN A 81 25.64 -0.25 0.19
N ALA A 82 26.65 0.51 0.61
CA ALA A 82 27.02 0.66 2.01
C ALA A 82 25.95 1.42 2.80
N GLY A 83 25.40 2.51 2.25
CA GLY A 83 24.29 3.24 2.84
C GLY A 83 23.06 2.35 3.07
N ALA A 84 22.69 1.53 2.08
CA ALA A 84 21.58 0.59 2.21
C ALA A 84 21.84 -0.43 3.34
N ARG A 85 23.05 -0.98 3.43
CA ARG A 85 23.46 -1.89 4.53
C ARG A 85 23.39 -1.21 5.90
N ALA A 86 23.90 0.01 6.02
CA ALA A 86 23.86 0.79 7.27
C ALA A 86 22.42 1.08 7.72
N ALA A 87 21.54 1.48 6.78
CA ALA A 87 20.13 1.70 7.05
C ALA A 87 19.41 0.43 7.53
N PHE A 88 19.62 -0.71 6.88
CA PHE A 88 19.01 -1.98 7.29
C PHE A 88 19.53 -2.50 8.63
N ALA A 89 20.81 -2.31 8.93
CA ALA A 89 21.37 -2.61 10.24
C ALA A 89 20.70 -1.75 11.33
N ALA A 90 20.48 -0.46 11.05
CA ALA A 90 19.77 0.45 11.93
C ALA A 90 18.30 0.07 12.12
N MET A 91 17.57 -0.29 11.05
CA MET A 91 16.20 -0.82 11.14
C MET A 91 16.12 -2.07 12.01
N ALA A 92 17.14 -2.92 11.96
CA ALA A 92 17.22 -4.16 12.72
C ALA A 92 17.77 -3.97 14.15
N GLY A 93 18.26 -2.78 14.51
CA GLY A 93 18.82 -2.47 15.83
C GLY A 93 20.11 -3.22 16.16
N VAL A 94 20.93 -3.55 15.15
CA VAL A 94 22.18 -4.31 15.32
C VAL A 94 23.35 -3.66 14.59
N ALA A 95 24.56 -4.16 14.80
CA ALA A 95 25.76 -3.66 14.12
C ALA A 95 25.69 -3.86 12.59
N ASP A 96 26.25 -2.91 11.84
CA ASP A 96 26.41 -2.95 10.38
C ASP A 96 27.50 -3.94 9.96
N GLU A 97 27.23 -5.22 10.18
CA GLU A 97 28.14 -6.31 9.85
C GLU A 97 27.43 -7.34 8.99
N TRP A 98 27.93 -7.55 7.77
CA TRP A 98 27.28 -8.40 6.79
C TRP A 98 28.17 -9.56 6.35
N THR A 99 27.53 -10.69 6.09
CA THR A 99 28.12 -11.79 5.34
C THR A 99 27.75 -11.61 3.88
N ARG A 100 28.76 -11.43 3.04
CA ARG A 100 28.62 -11.34 1.58
C ARG A 100 28.77 -12.72 0.95
N SER A 101 27.90 -13.05 0.00
CA SER A 101 27.93 -14.29 -0.77
C SER A 101 27.52 -14.03 -2.23
N VAL A 102 27.82 -14.98 -3.11
CA VAL A 102 27.37 -14.96 -4.50
C VAL A 102 26.08 -15.78 -4.62
N LEU A 103 25.09 -15.27 -5.33
CA LEU A 103 23.90 -15.99 -5.74
C LEU A 103 23.89 -16.14 -7.27
N GLU A 104 23.79 -17.39 -7.74
CA GLU A 104 23.65 -17.69 -9.18
C GLU A 104 22.18 -17.62 -9.61
N LEU A 105 21.95 -16.85 -10.67
CA LEU A 105 20.68 -16.62 -11.35
C LEU A 105 20.69 -17.29 -12.74
N PRO A 106 19.53 -17.46 -13.39
CA PRO A 106 19.44 -18.16 -14.67
C PRO A 106 20.38 -17.56 -15.72
N GLY A 107 20.99 -18.40 -16.55
CA GLY A 107 21.98 -17.98 -17.55
C GLY A 107 23.37 -17.63 -16.99
N HIS A 108 23.77 -18.27 -15.88
CA HIS A 108 25.06 -18.07 -15.20
C HIS A 108 25.32 -16.63 -14.75
N ARG A 109 24.25 -15.88 -14.50
CA ARG A 109 24.33 -14.52 -13.98
C ARG A 109 24.61 -14.59 -12.48
N LEU A 110 25.51 -13.76 -11.99
CA LEU A 110 25.94 -13.75 -10.60
C LEU A 110 25.59 -12.41 -9.97
N VAL A 111 24.96 -12.44 -8.80
CA VAL A 111 24.67 -11.23 -8.00
C VAL A 111 25.25 -11.38 -6.60
N GLU A 112 25.56 -10.24 -5.99
CA GLU A 112 25.96 -10.23 -4.57
C GLU A 112 24.72 -10.29 -3.68
N TRP A 113 24.76 -11.19 -2.70
CA TRP A 113 23.77 -11.32 -1.64
C TRP A 113 24.43 -11.09 -0.29
N TYR A 114 23.98 -10.03 0.39
CA TYR A 114 24.41 -9.66 1.72
C TYR A 114 23.39 -10.15 2.75
N ARG A 115 23.86 -10.78 3.83
CA ARG A 115 23.05 -11.18 5.00
C ARG A 115 23.58 -10.53 6.27
N LEU A 116 22.71 -9.89 7.04
CA LEU A 116 23.08 -9.19 8.27
C LEU A 116 23.50 -10.22 9.34
N ARG A 117 24.72 -10.13 9.90
CA ARG A 117 25.31 -11.21 10.72
C ARG A 117 24.51 -11.52 11.97
N GLN A 118 24.10 -10.49 12.70
CA GLN A 118 23.33 -10.65 13.94
C GLN A 118 21.83 -10.92 13.67
N ARG A 119 21.35 -10.68 12.45
CA ARG A 119 19.96 -10.87 12.01
C ARG A 119 19.92 -11.46 10.59
N PRO A 120 20.36 -12.71 10.37
CA PRO A 120 20.54 -13.28 9.03
C PRO A 120 19.24 -13.52 8.26
N SER A 121 18.09 -13.24 8.89
CA SER A 121 16.79 -13.15 8.23
C SER A 121 16.61 -11.87 7.40
N VAL A 122 17.51 -10.90 7.53
CA VAL A 122 17.54 -9.65 6.76
C VAL A 122 18.64 -9.76 5.69
N GLY A 123 18.26 -9.58 4.42
CA GLY A 123 19.18 -9.68 3.30
C GLY A 123 18.98 -8.62 2.23
N LEU A 124 20.04 -8.30 1.50
CA LEU A 124 20.04 -7.37 0.37
C LEU A 124 20.67 -8.03 -0.85
N VAL A 125 20.05 -7.88 -2.01
CA VAL A 125 20.55 -8.37 -3.30
C VAL A 125 20.72 -7.19 -4.24
N PHE A 126 21.90 -7.06 -4.83
CA PHE A 126 22.21 -5.99 -5.78
C PHE A 126 22.40 -6.58 -7.17
N LEU A 127 21.47 -6.27 -8.09
CA LEU A 127 21.57 -6.69 -9.48
C LEU A 127 22.53 -5.80 -10.27
N GLY A 128 22.50 -4.49 -10.00
CA GLY A 128 23.48 -3.53 -10.50
C GLY A 128 23.30 -3.11 -11.96
N LEU A 129 22.07 -3.13 -12.50
CA LEU A 129 21.83 -2.50 -13.81
C LEU A 129 22.15 -0.99 -13.77
N PRO A 130 22.52 -0.36 -14.89
CA PRO A 130 22.74 1.08 -14.91
C PRO A 130 21.48 1.85 -14.51
N ASP A 131 21.67 2.97 -13.84
CA ASP A 131 20.64 3.96 -13.52
C ASP A 131 20.15 4.72 -14.77
N ASP A 132 18.89 5.19 -14.77
CA ASP A 132 18.28 5.96 -15.86
C ASP A 132 19.15 7.14 -16.34
N ASN A 133 19.84 7.83 -15.43
CA ASN A 133 20.67 8.99 -15.78
C ASN A 133 22.13 8.62 -16.10
N ASN A 134 22.50 7.33 -16.17
CA ASN A 134 23.85 6.91 -16.52
C ASN A 134 24.27 7.49 -17.89
N PRO A 135 25.40 8.23 -18.00
CA PRO A 135 25.79 8.90 -19.24
C PRO A 135 26.02 7.97 -20.44
N ARG A 136 26.31 6.69 -20.20
CA ARG A 136 26.61 5.67 -21.23
C ARG A 136 25.45 4.69 -21.46
N SER A 137 24.52 4.59 -20.52
CA SER A 137 23.37 3.67 -20.55
C SER A 137 22.06 4.37 -20.17
N ARG A 138 21.86 5.61 -20.65
CA ARG A 138 20.65 6.38 -20.35
C ARG A 138 19.39 5.55 -20.60
N HIS A 139 18.44 5.66 -19.68
CA HIS A 139 17.16 4.96 -19.72
C HIS A 139 17.27 3.43 -19.72
N ALA A 140 18.31 2.87 -19.09
CA ALA A 140 18.61 1.43 -19.11
C ALA A 140 17.39 0.53 -18.82
N LEU A 141 16.73 0.67 -17.66
CA LEU A 141 15.58 -0.18 -17.32
C LEU A 141 14.38 0.10 -18.21
N SER A 142 14.14 1.37 -18.54
CA SER A 142 13.07 1.76 -19.47
C SER A 142 13.25 1.15 -20.86
N ARG A 143 14.48 1.13 -21.40
CA ARG A 143 14.79 0.48 -22.67
C ARG A 143 14.66 -1.03 -22.58
N LEU A 144 15.19 -1.66 -21.52
CA LEU A 144 14.98 -3.09 -21.28
C LEU A 144 13.50 -3.45 -21.24
N TRP A 145 12.66 -2.57 -20.68
CA TRP A 145 11.23 -2.80 -20.61
C TRP A 145 10.51 -2.69 -21.96
N HIS A 146 10.80 -1.64 -22.74
CA HIS A 146 10.08 -1.34 -23.99
C HIS A 146 10.68 -2.02 -25.23
N GLU A 147 11.96 -2.40 -25.20
CA GLU A 147 12.71 -2.96 -26.31
C GLU A 147 13.22 -4.38 -25.94
N PRO A 148 12.46 -5.46 -26.21
CA PRO A 148 12.84 -6.80 -25.76
C PRO A 148 14.20 -7.32 -26.23
N GLY A 149 14.71 -6.81 -27.36
CA GLY A 149 16.04 -7.13 -27.88
C GLY A 149 17.18 -6.26 -27.34
N HIS A 150 16.86 -5.21 -26.60
CA HIS A 150 17.84 -4.33 -25.97
C HIS A 150 18.57 -5.07 -24.85
N ARG A 151 19.86 -4.75 -24.69
CA ARG A 151 20.73 -5.38 -23.69
C ARG A 151 21.47 -4.32 -22.91
N GLU A 152 21.50 -4.50 -21.59
CA GLU A 152 22.31 -3.69 -20.69
C GLU A 152 23.36 -4.56 -20.01
N ARG A 153 24.46 -3.92 -19.61
CA ARG A 153 25.50 -4.55 -18.81
C ARG A 153 25.52 -3.92 -17.43
N THR A 154 25.63 -4.75 -16.39
CA THR A 154 25.66 -4.26 -15.00
C THR A 154 26.90 -3.42 -14.73
N ILE A 155 26.74 -2.46 -13.82
CA ILE A 155 27.83 -1.70 -13.21
C ILE A 155 28.48 -2.57 -12.14
N THR A 156 29.80 -2.72 -12.21
CA THR A 156 30.57 -3.39 -11.17
C THR A 156 30.91 -2.39 -10.08
N ALA A 157 30.23 -2.47 -8.93
CA ALA A 157 30.58 -1.68 -7.76
C ALA A 157 32.03 -1.98 -7.31
N ALA A 158 32.71 -0.96 -6.78
CA ALA A 158 34.07 -1.10 -6.28
C ALA A 158 34.12 -2.19 -5.19
N GLY A 159 35.05 -3.14 -5.34
CA GLY A 159 35.20 -4.28 -4.42
C GLY A 159 34.17 -5.41 -4.60
N SER A 160 33.33 -5.36 -5.65
CA SER A 160 32.43 -6.46 -6.02
C SER A 160 33.19 -7.77 -6.24
N ILE A 161 32.61 -8.89 -5.80
CA ILE A 161 33.13 -10.25 -6.03
C ILE A 161 32.49 -10.96 -7.23
N VAL A 162 31.56 -10.31 -7.92
CA VAL A 162 30.91 -10.84 -9.13
C VAL A 162 31.34 -10.03 -10.36
N PRO A 163 31.59 -10.70 -11.50
CA PRO A 163 31.87 -10.01 -12.76
C PRO A 163 30.60 -9.34 -13.30
N PRO A 164 30.72 -8.28 -14.13
CA PRO A 164 29.56 -7.66 -14.76
C PRO A 164 28.86 -8.64 -15.72
N THR A 165 27.53 -8.66 -15.68
CA THR A 165 26.68 -9.52 -16.51
C THR A 165 25.80 -8.71 -17.44
N SER A 166 25.33 -9.34 -18.52
CA SER A 166 24.43 -8.71 -19.48
C SER A 166 22.99 -9.22 -19.32
N HIS A 167 22.05 -8.29 -19.38
CA HIS A 167 20.62 -8.53 -19.21
C HIS A 167 19.83 -7.96 -20.38
N ASP A 168 18.82 -8.69 -20.80
CA ASP A 168 17.69 -8.24 -21.60
C ASP A 168 16.40 -8.32 -20.77
N ARG A 169 15.26 -7.92 -21.34
CA ARG A 169 13.95 -7.97 -20.67
C ARG A 169 13.64 -9.33 -20.06
N ALA A 170 13.83 -10.40 -20.84
CA ALA A 170 13.48 -11.76 -20.43
C ALA A 170 14.35 -12.20 -19.24
N SER A 171 15.65 -11.93 -19.30
CA SER A 171 16.56 -12.29 -18.23
C SER A 171 16.27 -11.60 -16.90
N VAL A 172 15.80 -10.35 -16.89
CA VAL A 172 15.41 -9.66 -15.65
C VAL A 172 14.19 -10.33 -15.03
N ILE A 173 13.19 -10.70 -15.85
CA ILE A 173 12.01 -11.43 -15.41
C ILE A 173 12.40 -12.80 -14.82
N GLU A 174 13.26 -13.55 -15.52
CA GLU A 174 13.78 -14.84 -15.04
C GLU A 174 14.55 -14.72 -13.72
N CYS A 175 15.36 -13.66 -13.57
CA CYS A 175 16.07 -13.37 -12.32
C CYS A 175 15.08 -13.15 -11.18
N LEU A 176 14.02 -12.36 -11.38
CA LEU A 176 13.00 -12.10 -10.35
C LEU A 176 12.22 -13.36 -9.97
N ILE A 177 11.87 -14.21 -10.95
CA ILE A 177 11.24 -15.51 -10.69
C ILE A 177 12.17 -16.38 -9.84
N ARG A 178 13.46 -16.47 -10.19
CA ARG A 178 14.45 -17.24 -9.43
C ARG A 178 14.66 -16.70 -8.01
N LEU A 179 14.68 -15.39 -7.83
CA LEU A 179 14.79 -14.77 -6.50
C LEU A 179 13.56 -15.10 -5.65
N ARG A 180 12.35 -15.06 -6.24
CA ARG A 180 11.12 -15.50 -5.58
C ARG A 180 11.16 -16.98 -5.19
N GLU A 181 11.68 -17.87 -6.03
CA GLU A 181 11.90 -19.27 -5.67
C GLU A 181 12.90 -19.44 -4.51
N THR A 182 14.01 -18.68 -4.57
CA THR A 182 15.10 -18.75 -3.60
C THR A 182 14.66 -18.30 -2.21
N PHE A 183 13.90 -17.21 -2.12
CA PHE A 183 13.49 -16.62 -0.85
C PHE A 183 12.10 -17.06 -0.37
N ALA A 184 11.33 -17.74 -1.22
CA ALA A 184 9.98 -18.22 -0.95
C ALA A 184 9.13 -17.21 -0.15
N PRO A 185 8.91 -15.98 -0.67
CA PRO A 185 8.17 -14.97 0.03
C PRO A 185 6.70 -15.36 0.22
N THR A 186 6.13 -14.94 1.34
CA THR A 186 4.71 -14.90 1.64
C THR A 186 4.06 -13.58 1.19
N LEU A 187 4.86 -12.51 1.06
CA LEU A 187 4.41 -11.17 0.66
C LEU A 187 5.44 -10.52 -0.26
N ILE A 188 4.99 -9.83 -1.30
CA ILE A 188 5.85 -9.06 -2.21
C ILE A 188 5.49 -7.59 -2.13
N ARG A 189 6.50 -6.72 -2.09
CA ARG A 189 6.36 -5.25 -2.16
C ARG A 189 7.11 -4.73 -3.39
N ALA A 190 6.50 -3.80 -4.10
CA ALA A 190 7.09 -3.17 -5.28
C ALA A 190 6.69 -1.68 -5.35
N GLN A 191 7.37 -0.94 -6.22
CA GLN A 191 7.05 0.46 -6.55
C GLN A 191 5.79 0.55 -7.43
N ASP A 192 5.41 1.74 -7.87
CA ASP A 192 4.21 1.94 -8.67
C ASP A 192 4.43 1.62 -10.17
N PRO A 193 3.80 0.57 -10.74
CA PRO A 193 3.98 0.25 -12.16
C PRO A 193 3.25 1.23 -13.09
N ARG A 194 2.34 2.06 -12.54
CA ARG A 194 1.45 2.97 -13.27
C ARG A 194 1.12 4.18 -12.37
N PRO A 195 2.06 5.12 -12.19
CA PRO A 195 1.85 6.33 -11.40
C PRO A 195 0.64 7.15 -11.86
N ASP A 196 -0.01 7.85 -10.94
CA ASP A 196 -1.18 8.66 -11.26
C ASP A 196 -0.76 9.86 -12.15
N PRO A 197 -1.32 9.98 -13.37
CA PRO A 197 -0.87 10.93 -14.36
C PRO A 197 -1.20 12.38 -14.03
N ARG A 198 -1.86 12.66 -12.91
CA ARG A 198 -2.09 14.03 -12.42
C ARG A 198 -0.86 14.60 -11.71
N TYR A 199 0.01 13.74 -11.20
CA TYR A 199 1.16 14.13 -10.40
C TYR A 199 2.46 14.10 -11.21
N GLN A 200 3.50 14.74 -10.65
CA GLN A 200 4.89 14.57 -11.12
C GLN A 200 5.09 14.77 -12.65
N GLN A 201 4.44 15.77 -13.24
CA GLN A 201 4.43 16.04 -14.69
C GLN A 201 5.82 16.24 -15.30
N GLN A 202 6.81 16.62 -14.49
CA GLN A 202 8.20 16.80 -14.94
C GLN A 202 8.83 15.50 -15.46
N TRP A 203 8.26 14.34 -15.12
CA TRP A 203 8.71 13.03 -15.61
C TRP A 203 7.99 12.59 -16.90
N GLY A 204 7.29 13.50 -17.58
CA GLY A 204 6.58 13.19 -18.82
C GLY A 204 5.52 12.10 -18.61
N SER A 205 5.46 11.13 -19.52
CA SER A 205 4.47 10.05 -19.47
C SER A 205 4.72 9.00 -18.37
N ALA A 206 5.86 9.04 -17.68
CA ALA A 206 6.15 8.14 -16.57
C ALA A 206 5.45 8.58 -15.27
N HIS A 207 5.31 9.90 -15.05
CA HIS A 207 4.71 10.49 -13.84
C HIS A 207 5.33 10.04 -12.51
N ASP A 208 6.55 9.51 -12.58
CA ASP A 208 7.49 9.15 -11.51
C ASP A 208 8.85 8.88 -12.16
N HIS A 209 9.89 8.53 -11.40
CA HIS A 209 11.17 8.14 -11.98
C HIS A 209 10.98 6.95 -12.94
N PRO A 210 11.50 6.99 -14.19
CA PRO A 210 11.29 5.92 -15.16
C PRO A 210 11.77 4.53 -14.67
N ASP A 211 12.87 4.48 -13.92
CA ASP A 211 13.34 3.23 -13.31
C ASP A 211 12.37 2.67 -12.26
N HIS A 212 11.68 3.51 -11.47
CA HIS A 212 10.67 3.05 -10.50
C HIS A 212 9.55 2.32 -11.24
N VAL A 213 9.03 2.95 -12.30
CA VAL A 213 7.96 2.42 -13.13
C VAL A 213 8.38 1.13 -13.81
N ALA A 214 9.60 1.07 -14.37
CA ALA A 214 10.12 -0.12 -15.02
C ALA A 214 10.35 -1.26 -14.01
N ALA A 215 10.94 -0.99 -12.84
CA ALA A 215 11.18 -1.97 -11.78
C ALA A 215 9.87 -2.60 -11.29
N ALA A 216 8.85 -1.78 -11.05
CA ALA A 216 7.53 -2.24 -10.68
C ALA A 216 6.87 -3.09 -11.77
N ARG A 217 7.00 -2.71 -13.04
CA ARG A 217 6.45 -3.49 -14.18
C ARG A 217 7.15 -4.83 -14.38
N PHE A 218 8.47 -4.89 -14.20
CA PHE A 218 9.23 -6.15 -14.20
C PHE A 218 8.74 -7.07 -13.08
N THR A 219 8.56 -6.53 -11.87
CA THR A 219 8.07 -7.26 -10.70
C THR A 219 6.64 -7.78 -10.92
N GLU A 220 5.74 -6.91 -11.40
CA GLU A 220 4.36 -7.27 -11.71
C GLU A 220 4.31 -8.39 -12.76
N THR A 221 5.10 -8.28 -13.82
CA THR A 221 5.17 -9.29 -14.89
C THR A 221 5.69 -10.63 -14.40
N ALA A 222 6.74 -10.61 -13.57
CA ALA A 222 7.37 -11.82 -13.06
C ALA A 222 6.49 -12.54 -12.03
N LEU A 223 5.83 -11.80 -11.12
CA LEU A 223 5.38 -12.36 -9.85
C LEU A 223 3.87 -12.34 -9.62
N ARG A 224 3.08 -11.57 -10.40
CA ARG A 224 1.62 -11.47 -10.26
C ARG A 224 0.90 -12.82 -10.35
N ALA A 225 1.33 -13.69 -11.27
CA ALA A 225 0.71 -14.99 -11.50
C ALA A 225 0.92 -15.99 -10.33
N THR A 226 1.83 -15.69 -9.40
CA THR A 226 2.11 -16.58 -8.26
C THR A 226 0.95 -16.66 -7.26
N GLY A 227 0.13 -15.60 -7.18
CA GLY A 227 -0.96 -15.48 -6.20
C GLY A 227 -0.54 -15.11 -4.78
N LEU A 228 0.74 -14.76 -4.62
CA LEU A 228 1.20 -14.06 -3.44
C LEU A 228 0.61 -12.64 -3.44
N PRO A 229 0.26 -12.09 -2.26
CA PRO A 229 -0.07 -10.68 -2.15
C PRO A 229 1.09 -9.83 -2.67
N LEU A 230 0.75 -8.88 -3.56
CA LEU A 230 1.68 -7.92 -4.15
C LEU A 230 1.18 -6.51 -3.81
N LEU A 231 1.92 -5.82 -2.95
CA LEU A 231 1.62 -4.45 -2.53
C LEU A 231 2.49 -3.48 -3.34
N ASN A 232 1.84 -2.59 -4.09
CA ASN A 232 2.52 -1.51 -4.81
C ASN A 232 2.44 -0.22 -4.00
N TYR A 233 3.58 0.42 -3.82
CA TYR A 233 3.74 1.68 -3.08
C TYR A 233 3.87 2.83 -4.08
N ARG A 234 3.36 4.00 -3.69
CA ARG A 234 3.60 5.26 -4.39
C ARG A 234 5.00 5.76 -4.06
N ASP A 235 5.70 6.32 -5.04
CA ASP A 235 7.07 6.80 -4.90
C ASP A 235 7.11 8.34 -4.81
N TYR A 236 7.73 9.07 -5.74
CA TYR A 236 7.93 10.53 -5.61
C TYR A 236 6.64 11.32 -5.45
N ASN A 237 5.56 10.86 -6.06
CA ASN A 237 4.26 11.53 -5.97
C ASN A 237 3.63 11.47 -4.56
N VAL A 238 4.23 10.81 -3.55
CA VAL A 238 3.76 10.93 -2.16
C VAL A 238 3.94 12.35 -1.62
N ALA A 239 4.89 13.12 -2.14
CA ALA A 239 5.10 14.52 -1.79
C ALA A 239 3.99 15.45 -2.33
N ASP A 240 3.21 15.00 -3.31
CA ASP A 240 2.10 15.77 -3.86
C ASP A 240 0.82 15.67 -3.02
N ALA A 241 0.87 15.03 -1.85
CA ALA A 241 -0.26 14.88 -0.93
C ALA A 241 0.14 15.27 0.51
N PRO A 242 -0.82 15.62 1.39
CA PRO A 242 -0.50 15.94 2.79
C PRO A 242 0.27 14.80 3.47
N PRO A 243 1.21 15.07 4.39
CA PRO A 243 1.85 14.03 5.20
C PRO A 243 0.82 13.11 5.87
N ASN A 244 1.11 11.80 5.91
CA ASN A 244 0.18 10.81 6.47
C ASN A 244 0.80 9.86 7.50
N LEU A 245 1.97 10.20 8.04
CA LEU A 245 2.62 9.45 9.10
C LEU A 245 2.69 10.28 10.40
N PRO A 246 2.42 9.66 11.58
CA PRO A 246 2.62 10.29 12.88
C PRO A 246 4.07 10.74 13.10
N GLU A 247 4.28 11.80 13.88
CA GLU A 247 5.60 12.39 14.14
C GLU A 247 6.65 11.37 14.60
N ARG A 248 6.28 10.44 15.51
CA ARG A 248 7.17 9.36 15.95
C ARG A 248 7.67 8.50 14.79
N VAL A 249 6.78 8.16 13.85
CA VAL A 249 7.13 7.32 12.69
C VAL A 249 8.03 8.09 11.73
N VAL A 250 7.76 9.39 11.52
CA VAL A 250 8.61 10.29 10.73
C VAL A 250 10.00 10.40 11.34
N ALA A 251 10.10 10.53 12.67
CA ALA A 251 11.38 10.59 13.38
C ALA A 251 12.19 9.29 13.21
N ASP A 252 11.55 8.13 13.36
CA ASP A 252 12.18 6.82 13.16
C ASP A 252 12.71 6.68 11.72
N LYS A 253 11.87 7.03 10.73
CA LYS A 253 12.22 6.94 9.31
C LYS A 253 13.35 7.92 8.94
N ARG A 254 13.34 9.13 9.50
CA ARG A 254 14.44 10.10 9.36
C ARG A 254 15.74 9.59 9.96
N ALA A 255 15.70 8.95 11.13
CA ALA A 255 16.88 8.39 11.77
C ALA A 255 17.51 7.25 10.95
N VAL A 256 16.68 6.41 10.32
CA VAL A 256 17.15 5.37 9.40
C VAL A 256 17.75 5.99 8.14
N PHE A 257 17.05 6.94 7.50
CA PHE A 257 17.54 7.58 6.28
C PHE A 257 18.81 8.41 6.52
N ALA A 258 19.00 8.97 7.71
CA ALA A 258 20.26 9.62 8.07
C ALA A 258 21.47 8.68 8.00
N ARG A 259 21.30 7.39 8.35
CA ARG A 259 22.37 6.39 8.19
C ARG A 259 22.70 6.13 6.74
N TYR A 260 21.70 6.13 5.87
CA TYR A 260 21.92 6.04 4.44
C TYR A 260 22.65 7.28 3.90
N ALA A 261 22.21 8.48 4.29
CA ALA A 261 22.75 9.75 3.83
C ALA A 261 24.23 9.98 4.23
N GLU A 262 24.74 9.32 5.27
CA GLU A 262 26.18 9.31 5.59
C GLU A 262 27.05 8.75 4.44
N HIS A 263 26.45 7.96 3.54
CA HIS A 263 27.12 7.28 2.43
C HIS A 263 26.74 7.80 1.05
N ASP A 264 25.81 8.75 0.94
CA ASP A 264 25.32 9.24 -0.34
C ASP A 264 25.40 10.77 -0.37
N SER A 265 26.30 11.29 -1.21
CA SER A 265 26.56 12.73 -1.33
C SER A 265 25.50 13.47 -2.16
N GLN A 266 24.57 12.76 -2.81
CA GLN A 266 23.50 13.35 -3.64
C GLN A 266 22.18 13.49 -2.88
N VAL A 267 22.08 12.97 -1.65
CA VAL A 267 20.88 13.07 -0.83
C VAL A 267 21.05 14.04 0.33
N SER A 268 19.94 14.46 0.92
CA SER A 268 19.95 15.27 2.14
C SER A 268 18.77 14.92 3.03
N LEU A 269 18.76 15.44 4.27
CA LEU A 269 17.60 15.32 5.17
C LEU A 269 16.56 16.44 4.98
N GLY A 270 16.79 17.36 4.04
CA GLY A 270 15.84 18.42 3.68
C GLY A 270 15.00 18.04 2.45
N GLU A 271 14.32 19.03 1.89
CA GLU A 271 13.54 18.87 0.66
C GLU A 271 14.38 18.33 -0.51
N PRO A 272 13.85 17.43 -1.34
CA PRO A 272 12.49 16.85 -1.28
C PRO A 272 12.34 15.64 -0.34
N TYR A 273 13.42 15.18 0.30
CA TYR A 273 13.44 13.93 1.06
C TYR A 273 12.60 13.97 2.33
N ASP A 274 12.51 15.12 3.01
CA ASP A 274 11.67 15.26 4.20
C ASP A 274 10.17 15.06 3.89
N ALA A 275 9.69 15.53 2.74
CA ALA A 275 8.33 15.28 2.27
C ALA A 275 8.07 13.78 2.02
N TRP A 276 9.04 13.06 1.45
CA TRP A 276 8.97 11.60 1.26
C TRP A 276 9.03 10.84 2.59
N ILE A 277 9.90 11.25 3.51
CA ILE A 277 10.01 10.67 4.85
C ILE A 277 8.69 10.86 5.62
N ALA A 278 7.97 11.96 5.42
CA ALA A 278 6.71 12.24 6.10
C ALA A 278 5.51 11.42 5.61
N SER A 279 5.68 10.56 4.60
CA SER A 279 4.58 9.84 3.95
C SER A 279 4.87 8.37 3.63
N MET A 280 3.81 7.56 3.54
CA MET A 280 3.82 6.23 2.93
C MET A 280 2.42 5.93 2.37
N ARG A 281 2.31 5.54 1.11
CA ARG A 281 1.02 5.26 0.47
C ARG A 281 1.08 4.04 -0.41
N LEU A 282 0.05 3.22 -0.36
CA LEU A 282 -0.19 2.19 -1.37
C LEU A 282 -0.79 2.86 -2.62
N ARG A 283 -0.46 2.36 -3.80
CA ARG A 283 -1.06 2.84 -5.06
C ARG A 283 -2.53 2.46 -5.21
N ARG A 284 -2.96 1.35 -4.60
CA ARG A 284 -4.36 0.87 -4.63
C ARG A 284 -4.69 0.14 -3.33
N PRO A 285 -4.89 0.87 -2.22
CA PRO A 285 -5.45 0.26 -1.02
C PRO A 285 -6.81 -0.40 -1.33
N PRO A 286 -7.18 -1.50 -0.65
CA PRO A 286 -8.40 -2.27 -0.92
C PRO A 286 -9.71 -1.53 -0.55
N GLY A 287 -9.62 -0.27 -0.12
CA GLY A 287 -10.73 0.54 0.35
C GLY A 287 -11.32 0.03 1.67
N THR A 288 -12.53 0.49 1.98
CA THR A 288 -13.13 0.35 3.32
C THR A 288 -14.20 -0.74 3.43
N ARG A 289 -14.54 -1.43 2.32
CA ARG A 289 -15.71 -2.34 2.24
C ARG A 289 -15.45 -3.68 1.56
N TRP A 290 -14.28 -4.25 1.79
CA TRP A 290 -13.92 -5.56 1.23
C TRP A 290 -14.22 -6.73 2.19
N ALA A 291 -14.79 -6.48 3.38
CA ALA A 291 -15.27 -7.49 4.32
C ALA A 291 -16.81 -7.46 4.51
N SER A 292 -17.40 -8.61 4.84
CA SER A 292 -18.80 -8.84 5.20
C SER A 292 -18.89 -9.59 6.54
N ALA A 293 -20.10 -9.82 7.06
CA ALA A 293 -20.32 -10.54 8.33
C ALA A 293 -19.78 -11.98 8.30
N ASP A 294 -19.79 -12.61 7.13
CA ASP A 294 -19.41 -13.99 6.94
C ASP A 294 -18.14 -14.17 6.11
N GLY A 295 -17.43 -13.10 5.71
CA GLY A 295 -16.38 -13.26 4.72
C GLY A 295 -15.64 -12.00 4.27
N HIS A 296 -14.80 -12.17 3.26
CA HIS A 296 -14.10 -11.06 2.59
C HIS A 296 -13.91 -11.36 1.09
N VAL A 297 -13.76 -10.31 0.30
CA VAL A 297 -13.51 -10.38 -1.14
C VAL A 297 -12.17 -9.74 -1.48
N GLN A 298 -11.40 -10.40 -2.33
CA GLN A 298 -10.11 -9.89 -2.80
C GLN A 298 -9.81 -10.40 -4.21
N VAL A 299 -8.86 -9.76 -4.89
CA VAL A 299 -8.36 -10.25 -6.18
C VAL A 299 -6.98 -10.86 -5.96
N ARG A 300 -6.81 -12.12 -6.38
CA ARG A 300 -5.55 -12.88 -6.31
C ARG A 300 -5.39 -13.66 -7.61
N ARG A 301 -4.19 -13.71 -8.19
CA ARG A 301 -3.93 -14.41 -9.47
C ARG A 301 -4.80 -13.94 -10.64
N ASN A 302 -5.22 -12.68 -10.66
CA ASN A 302 -6.21 -12.17 -11.62
C ASN A 302 -7.60 -12.82 -11.47
N GLU A 303 -7.89 -13.46 -10.34
CA GLU A 303 -9.17 -14.08 -10.02
C GLU A 303 -9.81 -13.35 -8.85
N LEU A 304 -11.14 -13.23 -8.86
CA LEU A 304 -11.89 -12.70 -7.72
C LEU A 304 -12.12 -13.83 -6.72
N VAL A 305 -11.51 -13.75 -5.55
CA VAL A 305 -11.60 -14.75 -4.49
C VAL A 305 -12.54 -14.25 -3.40
N LEU A 306 -13.50 -15.08 -3.05
CA LEU A 306 -14.44 -14.88 -1.95
C LEU A 306 -14.14 -15.91 -0.87
N SER A 307 -13.78 -15.43 0.32
CA SER A 307 -13.70 -16.25 1.53
C SER A 307 -15.01 -16.14 2.29
N ARG A 308 -15.63 -17.27 2.65
CA ARG A 308 -16.77 -17.34 3.56
C ARG A 308 -16.54 -18.36 4.66
N SER A 309 -16.68 -17.96 5.91
CA SER A 309 -16.44 -18.83 7.08
C SER A 309 -15.11 -19.59 7.00
N GLY A 310 -14.06 -18.94 6.48
CA GLY A 310 -12.72 -19.52 6.30
C GLY A 310 -12.54 -20.37 5.05
N VAL A 311 -13.58 -20.56 4.22
CA VAL A 311 -13.51 -21.31 2.96
C VAL A 311 -13.38 -20.34 1.78
N GLU A 312 -12.27 -20.42 1.05
CA GLU A 312 -12.07 -19.66 -0.18
C GLU A 312 -12.75 -20.34 -1.38
N SER A 313 -13.32 -19.52 -2.27
CA SER A 313 -13.89 -19.91 -3.55
C SER A 313 -13.60 -18.84 -4.60
N VAL A 314 -13.41 -19.26 -5.85
CA VAL A 314 -13.26 -18.34 -6.98
C VAL A 314 -14.65 -17.93 -7.47
N VAL A 315 -14.87 -16.62 -7.57
CA VAL A 315 -16.05 -16.04 -8.20
C VAL A 315 -15.75 -15.88 -9.68
N ASP A 316 -16.47 -16.60 -10.53
CA ASP A 316 -16.34 -16.50 -11.98
C ASP A 316 -16.60 -15.06 -12.46
N THR A 317 -15.70 -14.51 -13.29
CA THR A 317 -15.78 -13.17 -13.88
C THR A 317 -15.76 -13.25 -15.41
N PRO A 318 -16.79 -13.85 -16.04
CA PRO A 318 -16.80 -14.07 -17.47
C PRO A 318 -16.79 -12.73 -18.21
N GLY A 319 -15.80 -12.57 -19.09
CA GLY A 319 -15.66 -11.38 -19.94
C GLY A 319 -14.85 -10.24 -19.34
N PHE A 320 -14.26 -10.40 -18.14
CA PHE A 320 -13.32 -9.41 -17.61
C PHE A 320 -12.31 -10.01 -16.64
N VAL A 321 -11.13 -9.39 -16.57
CA VAL A 321 -10.14 -9.70 -15.54
C VAL A 321 -10.32 -8.73 -14.37
N PRO A 322 -10.60 -9.19 -13.14
CA PRO A 322 -10.76 -8.31 -12.00
C PRO A 322 -9.44 -7.61 -11.65
N ARG A 323 -9.55 -6.36 -11.18
CA ARG A 323 -8.42 -5.50 -10.82
C ARG A 323 -8.07 -5.61 -9.34
N ASP A 324 -6.79 -5.75 -9.02
CA ASP A 324 -6.29 -5.77 -7.65
C ASP A 324 -6.80 -4.59 -6.82
N GLY A 325 -7.15 -4.88 -5.56
CA GLY A 325 -7.63 -3.87 -4.59
C GLY A 325 -8.94 -3.18 -4.98
N SER A 326 -9.66 -3.66 -5.99
CA SER A 326 -10.81 -2.95 -6.57
C SER A 326 -12.09 -3.79 -6.59
N ALA A 327 -12.34 -4.49 -5.48
CA ALA A 327 -13.58 -5.23 -5.22
C ALA A 327 -14.15 -4.83 -3.86
N SER A 328 -15.47 -4.65 -3.78
CA SER A 328 -16.16 -4.27 -2.55
C SER A 328 -17.54 -4.91 -2.46
N PHE A 329 -18.03 -5.08 -1.23
CA PHE A 329 -19.41 -5.43 -0.97
C PHE A 329 -20.28 -4.16 -0.96
N ALA A 330 -21.43 -4.25 -1.64
CA ALA A 330 -22.52 -3.29 -1.47
C ALA A 330 -23.59 -3.81 -0.49
N GLY A 331 -23.49 -5.06 -0.04
CA GLY A 331 -24.46 -5.72 0.82
C GLY A 331 -24.35 -7.25 0.72
N PRO A 332 -25.21 -7.99 1.42
CA PRO A 332 -25.20 -9.46 1.39
C PRO A 332 -25.31 -10.00 -0.05
N GLY A 333 -24.26 -10.66 -0.52
CA GLY A 333 -24.23 -11.25 -1.87
C GLY A 333 -24.12 -10.25 -3.03
N THR A 334 -23.92 -8.96 -2.75
CA THR A 334 -23.77 -7.93 -3.80
C THR A 334 -22.33 -7.45 -3.84
N ILE A 335 -21.67 -7.66 -4.97
CA ILE A 335 -20.26 -7.34 -5.19
C ILE A 335 -20.12 -6.36 -6.35
N VAL A 336 -19.28 -5.34 -6.15
CA VAL A 336 -18.81 -4.47 -7.22
C VAL A 336 -17.33 -4.73 -7.44
N ALA A 337 -16.92 -4.87 -8.70
CA ALA A 337 -15.53 -5.06 -9.08
C ALA A 337 -15.17 -4.19 -10.28
N GLN A 338 -13.91 -3.81 -10.42
CA GLN A 338 -13.40 -3.17 -11.62
C GLN A 338 -12.63 -4.15 -12.50
N GLU A 339 -12.77 -3.99 -13.80
CA GLU A 339 -11.95 -4.65 -14.79
C GLU A 339 -10.55 -4.01 -14.85
N ARG A 340 -9.54 -4.85 -15.04
CA ARG A 340 -8.13 -4.52 -14.82
C ARG A 340 -7.58 -3.44 -15.73
N ASP A 341 -7.92 -3.47 -17.01
CA ASP A 341 -7.20 -2.72 -18.04
C ASP A 341 -7.95 -1.44 -18.45
N SER A 342 -9.27 -1.48 -18.55
CA SER A 342 -10.11 -0.31 -18.84
C SER A 342 -10.60 0.41 -17.58
N GLY A 343 -10.70 -0.27 -16.44
CA GLY A 343 -11.31 0.27 -15.21
C GLY A 343 -12.83 0.22 -15.20
N ALA A 344 -13.47 -0.44 -16.19
CA ALA A 344 -14.92 -0.58 -16.26
C ALA A 344 -15.47 -1.25 -15.00
N VAL A 345 -16.57 -0.71 -14.47
CA VAL A 345 -17.19 -1.21 -13.25
C VAL A 345 -18.21 -2.29 -13.59
N TRP A 346 -18.20 -3.37 -12.81
CA TRP A 346 -19.10 -4.51 -12.92
C TRP A 346 -19.82 -4.74 -11.60
N LEU A 347 -21.09 -5.12 -11.69
CA LEU A 347 -21.95 -5.39 -10.54
C LEU A 347 -22.49 -6.82 -10.62
N LYS A 348 -22.39 -7.54 -9.50
CA LYS A 348 -23.02 -8.85 -9.29
C LYS A 348 -24.00 -8.74 -8.12
N GLU A 349 -25.25 -9.10 -8.36
CA GLU A 349 -26.32 -9.08 -7.35
C GLU A 349 -26.79 -10.53 -7.08
N GLY A 350 -26.26 -11.15 -6.03
CA GLY A 350 -26.55 -12.53 -5.66
C GLY A 350 -26.23 -13.53 -6.79
N PRO A 351 -27.17 -14.42 -7.15
CA PRO A 351 -26.94 -15.42 -8.20
C PRO A 351 -26.99 -14.85 -9.62
N ARG A 352 -27.35 -13.57 -9.80
CA ARG A 352 -27.44 -12.95 -11.13
C ARG A 352 -26.08 -12.91 -11.83
N SER A 353 -26.12 -12.92 -13.16
CA SER A 353 -24.94 -12.68 -14.00
C SER A 353 -24.36 -11.29 -13.75
N TRP A 354 -23.06 -11.15 -14.01
CA TRP A 354 -22.38 -9.87 -13.97
C TRP A 354 -23.02 -8.88 -14.95
N ARG A 355 -23.29 -7.67 -14.47
CA ARG A 355 -23.81 -6.57 -15.27
C ARG A 355 -22.75 -5.48 -15.39
N PRO A 356 -22.35 -5.08 -16.61
CA PRO A 356 -21.44 -3.95 -16.78
C PRO A 356 -22.17 -2.66 -16.43
N LEU A 357 -21.56 -1.86 -15.55
CA LEU A 357 -21.99 -0.48 -15.27
C LEU A 357 -21.26 0.53 -16.17
N GLY A 358 -20.17 0.11 -16.82
CA GLY A 358 -19.37 0.92 -17.74
C GLY A 358 -18.34 1.80 -17.04
N LEU A 359 -17.75 2.72 -17.79
CA LEU A 359 -16.76 3.69 -17.29
C LEU A 359 -17.43 4.95 -16.74
N PRO A 360 -16.90 5.52 -15.63
CA PRO A 360 -17.31 6.85 -15.17
C PRO A 360 -16.86 7.93 -16.17
N PRO A 361 -17.53 9.10 -16.18
CA PRO A 361 -17.02 10.30 -16.85
C PRO A 361 -15.81 10.91 -16.11
N PRO A 362 -14.84 11.53 -16.81
CA PRO A 362 -14.65 11.49 -18.26
C PRO A 362 -14.35 10.06 -18.71
N ARG A 363 -14.98 9.61 -19.81
CA ARG A 363 -14.92 8.22 -20.30
C ARG A 363 -13.59 7.93 -21.00
N ASN A 364 -12.50 8.09 -20.24
CA ASN A 364 -11.16 7.77 -20.67
C ASN A 364 -10.87 6.34 -20.18
N PRO A 365 -10.77 5.35 -21.08
CA PRO A 365 -10.35 4.02 -20.66
C PRO A 365 -8.97 4.13 -20.02
N GLY A 366 -8.80 3.52 -18.85
CA GLY A 366 -7.58 3.67 -18.08
C GLY A 366 -7.73 3.18 -16.65
N VAL A 367 -6.58 2.98 -16.02
CA VAL A 367 -6.49 2.31 -14.71
C VAL A 367 -6.31 3.30 -13.56
N ASP A 368 -6.45 4.60 -13.86
CA ASP A 368 -6.35 5.72 -12.91
C ASP A 368 -7.69 6.06 -12.26
N LEU A 369 -8.54 5.04 -12.12
CA LEU A 369 -9.76 5.10 -11.34
C LEU A 369 -9.49 4.58 -9.94
N GLY A 370 -10.08 5.22 -8.94
CA GLY A 370 -10.11 4.71 -7.57
C GLY A 370 -10.92 3.40 -7.44
N PRO A 371 -10.70 2.60 -6.39
CA PRO A 371 -11.56 1.45 -6.09
C PRO A 371 -13.03 1.89 -5.90
N PRO A 372 -14.01 1.06 -6.31
CA PRO A 372 -15.41 1.42 -6.21
C PRO A 372 -15.93 1.22 -4.79
N SER A 373 -16.70 2.18 -4.29
CA SER A 373 -17.50 2.06 -3.07
C SER A 373 -18.97 2.01 -3.43
N ALA A 374 -19.69 1.06 -2.84
CA ALA A 374 -21.07 0.80 -3.20
C ALA A 374 -21.97 0.72 -1.96
N VAL A 375 -23.23 1.14 -2.14
CA VAL A 375 -24.29 1.05 -1.13
C VAL A 375 -25.59 0.53 -1.75
N PRO A 376 -26.35 -0.28 -1.01
CA PRO A 376 -27.68 -0.67 -1.44
C PRO A 376 -28.65 0.49 -1.20
N VAL A 377 -29.52 0.73 -2.16
CA VAL A 377 -30.64 1.68 -2.05
C VAL A 377 -31.93 0.95 -2.44
N ARG A 378 -33.10 1.55 -2.16
CA ARG A 378 -34.40 0.91 -2.39
C ARG A 378 -34.55 0.31 -3.80
N ASP A 379 -34.05 1.01 -4.82
CA ASP A 379 -34.21 0.64 -6.24
C ASP A 379 -32.90 0.20 -6.92
N GLY A 380 -31.94 -0.32 -6.14
CA GLY A 380 -30.71 -0.92 -6.69
C GLY A 380 -29.46 -0.60 -5.88
N VAL A 381 -28.37 -0.29 -6.58
CA VAL A 381 -27.06 0.00 -5.97
C VAL A 381 -26.55 1.33 -6.48
N VAL A 382 -26.06 2.16 -5.56
CA VAL A 382 -25.27 3.34 -5.91
C VAL A 382 -23.80 2.98 -5.80
N VAL A 383 -23.03 3.30 -6.83
CA VAL A 383 -21.57 3.11 -6.86
C VAL A 383 -20.89 4.46 -7.00
N ALA A 384 -19.92 4.77 -6.15
CA ALA A 384 -19.09 5.96 -6.23
C ALA A 384 -17.61 5.60 -6.31
N LEU A 385 -16.83 6.37 -7.06
CA LEU A 385 -15.39 6.17 -7.20
C LEU A 385 -14.69 7.45 -7.67
N ARG A 386 -13.37 7.52 -7.45
CA ARG A 386 -12.53 8.60 -8.01
C ARG A 386 -12.40 8.43 -9.52
N ASP A 387 -12.81 9.44 -10.28
CA ASP A 387 -12.66 9.46 -11.73
C ASP A 387 -11.25 9.82 -12.21
N ALA A 388 -10.97 9.54 -13.49
CA ALA A 388 -9.67 9.80 -14.11
C ALA A 388 -9.32 11.31 -14.15
N GLY A 389 -10.31 12.19 -14.01
CA GLY A 389 -10.09 13.62 -13.89
C GLY A 389 -9.75 14.09 -12.47
N GLY A 390 -9.61 13.15 -11.52
CA GLY A 390 -9.29 13.45 -10.12
C GLY A 390 -10.46 13.97 -9.28
N GLY A 391 -11.69 13.89 -9.81
CA GLY A 391 -12.92 14.16 -9.07
C GLY A 391 -13.63 12.89 -8.65
N VAL A 392 -14.89 12.99 -8.22
CA VAL A 392 -15.73 11.85 -7.89
C VAL A 392 -16.85 11.70 -8.90
N SER A 393 -17.10 10.46 -9.32
CA SER A 393 -18.24 10.07 -10.14
C SER A 393 -19.10 9.05 -9.43
N VAL A 394 -20.42 9.13 -9.64
CA VAL A 394 -21.42 8.25 -9.06
C VAL A 394 -22.28 7.61 -10.16
N ARG A 395 -22.59 6.32 -10.00
CA ARG A 395 -23.55 5.57 -10.80
C ARG A 395 -24.80 5.33 -9.96
N THR A 396 -25.93 5.87 -10.41
CA THR A 396 -27.27 5.60 -9.84
C THR A 396 -28.10 4.82 -10.87
N ALA A 397 -29.37 4.52 -10.61
CA ALA A 397 -30.26 3.94 -11.63
C ALA A 397 -30.30 4.78 -12.94
N GLY A 398 -30.26 6.10 -12.83
CA GLY A 398 -30.34 7.04 -13.94
C GLY A 398 -29.08 7.15 -14.82
N GLY A 399 -27.96 6.52 -14.43
CA GLY A 399 -26.72 6.59 -15.19
C GLY A 399 -25.53 7.06 -14.36
N TRP A 400 -24.40 7.26 -15.03
CA TRP A 400 -23.24 7.92 -14.43
C TRP A 400 -23.46 9.42 -14.37
N CYS A 401 -23.06 10.02 -13.25
CA CYS A 401 -22.89 11.46 -13.12
C CYS A 401 -21.59 11.80 -12.40
N ARG A 402 -20.95 12.89 -12.83
CA ARG A 402 -19.78 13.47 -12.14
C ARG A 402 -20.24 14.42 -11.03
N LEU A 403 -19.82 14.15 -9.79
CA LEU A 403 -20.05 15.02 -8.62
C LEU A 403 -19.11 16.24 -8.63
N GLY A 404 -17.99 16.15 -9.34
CA GLY A 404 -16.93 17.16 -9.37
C GLY A 404 -15.88 16.90 -8.29
N GLY A 405 -15.24 17.97 -7.81
CA GLY A 405 -14.04 17.87 -6.97
C GLY A 405 -12.76 17.72 -7.80
N ASN A 406 -11.62 17.92 -7.15
CA ASN A 406 -10.28 17.80 -7.73
C ASN A 406 -9.35 17.18 -6.70
N ASP A 407 -8.23 16.62 -7.18
CA ASP A 407 -7.16 16.05 -6.35
C ASP A 407 -7.62 15.05 -5.29
N VAL A 408 -8.68 14.32 -5.61
CA VAL A 408 -9.19 13.23 -4.78
C VAL A 408 -8.13 12.12 -4.74
N GLY A 409 -7.86 11.62 -3.53
CA GLY A 409 -7.08 10.40 -3.32
C GLY A 409 -7.82 9.17 -3.86
N ASP A 410 -7.20 8.00 -3.88
CA ASP A 410 -7.79 6.86 -4.59
C ASP A 410 -9.15 6.43 -4.03
N GLU A 411 -9.36 6.45 -2.71
CA GLU A 411 -10.60 5.96 -2.11
C GLU A 411 -11.72 7.00 -2.01
N VAL A 412 -12.94 6.52 -2.27
CA VAL A 412 -14.21 7.22 -2.07
C VAL A 412 -15.10 6.33 -1.21
N SER A 413 -15.93 6.93 -0.36
CA SER A 413 -16.90 6.20 0.46
C SER A 413 -18.33 6.66 0.21
N ALA A 414 -19.22 5.73 -0.10
CA ALA A 414 -20.66 5.97 -0.15
C ALA A 414 -21.36 5.43 1.11
N VAL A 415 -22.34 6.14 1.65
CA VAL A 415 -23.13 5.71 2.82
C VAL A 415 -24.58 6.14 2.68
N VAL A 416 -25.52 5.32 3.14
CA VAL A 416 -26.94 5.71 3.26
C VAL A 416 -27.13 6.31 4.66
N GLY A 417 -27.52 7.57 4.72
CA GLY A 417 -27.87 8.25 5.97
C GLY A 417 -29.22 7.79 6.52
N SER A 418 -29.52 8.19 7.77
CA SER A 418 -30.73 7.78 8.48
C SER A 418 -32.03 8.20 7.78
N GLY A 419 -32.00 9.31 7.05
CA GLY A 419 -33.12 9.78 6.20
C GLY A 419 -33.20 9.12 4.81
N GLY A 420 -32.40 8.08 4.52
CA GLY A 420 -32.37 7.39 3.22
C GLY A 420 -31.59 8.13 2.12
N ALA A 421 -31.04 9.31 2.41
CA ALA A 421 -30.18 10.04 1.48
C ALA A 421 -28.80 9.38 1.38
N VAL A 422 -28.26 9.26 0.18
CA VAL A 422 -26.90 8.76 -0.01
C VAL A 422 -25.91 9.90 0.13
N HIS A 423 -24.89 9.71 0.95
CA HIS A 423 -23.75 10.60 1.09
C HIS A 423 -22.52 9.97 0.43
N VAL A 424 -21.70 10.79 -0.21
CA VAL A 424 -20.41 10.40 -0.80
C VAL A 424 -19.33 11.27 -0.19
N LEU A 425 -18.28 10.66 0.35
CA LEU A 425 -17.17 11.33 1.02
C LEU A 425 -15.85 10.92 0.36
N ALA A 426 -14.94 11.87 0.22
CA ALA A 426 -13.60 11.63 -0.32
C ALA A 426 -12.58 12.57 0.32
N ALA A 427 -11.35 12.10 0.48
CA ALA A 427 -10.22 12.96 0.84
C ALA A 427 -9.60 13.58 -0.40
N SER A 428 -9.29 14.88 -0.35
CA SER A 428 -8.49 15.57 -1.35
C SER A 428 -7.32 16.29 -0.69
N ARG A 429 -6.40 16.83 -1.51
CA ARG A 429 -5.30 17.67 -1.02
C ARG A 429 -5.78 18.90 -0.25
N SER A 430 -6.98 19.41 -0.54
CA SER A 430 -7.53 20.61 0.11
C SER A 430 -8.37 20.30 1.34
N GLY A 431 -8.77 19.05 1.56
CA GLY A 431 -9.55 18.60 2.70
C GLY A 431 -10.63 17.58 2.32
N MET A 432 -11.62 17.41 3.18
CA MET A 432 -12.73 16.50 2.93
C MET A 432 -13.69 17.09 1.90
N LEU A 433 -13.98 16.33 0.85
CA LEU A 433 -15.10 16.58 -0.04
C LEU A 433 -16.29 15.70 0.36
N HIS A 434 -17.47 16.29 0.40
CA HIS A 434 -18.69 15.63 0.83
C HIS A 434 -19.86 16.05 -0.07
N TRP A 435 -20.61 15.07 -0.57
CA TRP A 435 -21.82 15.30 -1.34
C TRP A 435 -22.99 14.54 -0.72
N ARG A 436 -24.17 15.13 -0.77
CA ARG A 436 -25.46 14.49 -0.49
C ARG A 436 -26.20 14.31 -1.80
N LEU A 437 -26.46 13.07 -2.23
CA LEU A 437 -27.20 12.79 -3.46
C LEU A 437 -28.65 13.27 -3.34
N THR A 438 -29.14 13.91 -4.40
CA THR A 438 -30.55 14.31 -4.50
C THR A 438 -31.34 13.28 -5.30
N ALA A 439 -32.66 13.22 -5.12
CA ALA A 439 -33.54 12.34 -5.91
C ALA A 439 -33.48 12.63 -7.43
N ALA A 440 -33.15 13.88 -7.81
CA ALA A 440 -33.10 14.35 -9.19
C ALA A 440 -31.71 14.20 -9.86
N GLY A 441 -30.66 13.82 -9.11
CA GLY A 441 -29.32 13.54 -9.65
C GLY A 441 -28.15 14.27 -8.96
N CYS A 442 -26.92 13.82 -9.30
CA CYS A 442 -25.54 14.28 -9.03
C CYS A 442 -25.14 14.83 -7.66
N GLY A 443 -26.07 14.96 -6.71
CA GLY A 443 -25.81 15.44 -5.36
C GLY A 443 -25.45 16.92 -5.24
N GLN A 444 -25.63 17.42 -4.02
CA GLN A 444 -25.22 18.75 -3.60
C GLN A 444 -24.02 18.63 -2.69
N GLN A 445 -23.05 19.52 -2.86
CA GLN A 445 -21.88 19.55 -1.98
C GLN A 445 -22.31 20.01 -0.58
N VAL A 446 -21.81 19.31 0.43
CA VAL A 446 -21.94 19.65 1.84
C VAL A 446 -20.60 20.23 2.28
N THR A 447 -20.63 21.40 2.92
CA THR A 447 -19.41 22.06 3.40
C THR A 447 -18.79 21.26 4.54
N SER A 448 -17.46 21.09 4.49
CA SER A 448 -16.68 20.48 5.56
C SER A 448 -15.38 21.24 5.78
N GLY A 449 -14.96 21.37 7.04
CA GLY A 449 -13.65 21.88 7.44
C GLY A 449 -12.63 20.78 7.76
N GLU A 450 -13.01 19.51 7.63
CA GLU A 450 -12.18 18.37 8.02
C GLU A 450 -11.06 18.10 7.01
N ARG A 451 -9.93 17.57 7.49
CA ARG A 451 -8.70 17.38 6.71
C ARG A 451 -8.15 15.95 6.83
N PRO A 452 -8.82 14.96 6.21
CA PRO A 452 -8.32 13.60 6.13
C PRO A 452 -7.03 13.51 5.30
N VAL A 453 -6.12 12.62 5.69
CA VAL A 453 -4.85 12.37 4.96
C VAL A 453 -4.85 11.08 4.12
N GLY A 454 -5.98 10.37 4.13
CA GLY A 454 -6.24 9.11 3.43
C GLY A 454 -7.74 8.79 3.40
N ALA A 455 -8.10 7.51 3.26
CA ALA A 455 -9.50 7.09 3.14
C ALA A 455 -10.38 7.52 4.31
N ILE A 456 -11.65 7.79 4.00
CA ILE A 456 -12.70 8.05 4.98
C ILE A 456 -13.56 6.78 5.05
N ALA A 457 -13.63 6.11 6.18
CA ALA A 457 -14.52 4.95 6.36
C ALA A 457 -15.90 5.41 6.83
N THR A 458 -16.95 4.69 6.42
CA THR A 458 -18.34 5.09 6.69
C THR A 458 -19.21 3.90 7.07
N THR A 459 -20.08 4.13 8.06
CA THR A 459 -21.16 3.24 8.48
C THR A 459 -22.43 4.07 8.72
N SER A 460 -23.56 3.41 8.99
CA SER A 460 -24.83 4.10 9.25
C SER A 460 -24.65 5.16 10.36
N GLY A 461 -24.91 6.42 10.02
CA GLY A 461 -24.83 7.57 10.93
C GLY A 461 -23.41 8.08 11.27
N TYR A 462 -22.33 7.44 10.81
CA TYR A 462 -20.97 7.83 11.17
C TYR A 462 -19.98 7.76 10.01
N ALA A 463 -19.00 8.66 10.04
CA ALA A 463 -17.79 8.58 9.23
C ALA A 463 -16.57 8.67 10.14
N THR A 464 -15.46 8.04 9.75
CA THR A 464 -14.18 8.20 10.44
C THR A 464 -13.07 8.38 9.44
N TYR A 465 -12.06 9.14 9.81
CA TYR A 465 -10.85 9.29 9.03
C TYR A 465 -9.66 9.49 9.95
N ARG A 466 -8.45 9.45 9.37
CA ARG A 466 -7.21 9.74 10.08
C ARG A 466 -6.70 11.14 9.72
N ASP A 467 -6.26 11.90 10.72
CA ASP A 467 -5.61 13.21 10.51
C ASP A 467 -4.08 13.10 10.32
N VAL A 468 -3.41 14.24 10.11
CA VAL A 468 -1.94 14.30 9.92
C VAL A 468 -1.11 13.78 11.10
N ARG A 469 -1.69 13.72 12.31
CA ARG A 469 -1.00 13.22 13.52
C ARG A 469 -1.18 11.72 13.69
N GLY A 470 -2.08 11.11 12.91
CA GLY A 470 -2.48 9.72 13.08
C GLY A 470 -3.67 9.55 14.03
N ASP A 471 -4.34 10.63 14.43
CA ASP A 471 -5.53 10.54 15.26
C ASP A 471 -6.73 10.07 14.43
N LEU A 472 -7.59 9.23 15.00
CA LEU A 472 -8.85 8.87 14.38
C LEU A 472 -9.92 9.90 14.77
N VAL A 473 -10.51 10.53 13.77
CA VAL A 473 -11.57 11.53 13.94
C VAL A 473 -12.90 10.91 13.50
N VAL A 474 -13.88 10.90 14.41
CA VAL A 474 -15.23 10.40 14.14
C VAL A 474 -16.18 11.57 13.93
N LEU A 475 -16.93 11.51 12.83
CA LEU A 475 -17.99 12.43 12.45
C LEU A 475 -19.35 11.73 12.62
N ALA A 476 -20.38 12.46 13.06
CA ALA A 476 -21.73 11.91 13.19
C ALA A 476 -22.75 12.65 12.33
N GLU A 477 -23.61 11.91 11.63
CA GLU A 477 -24.72 12.45 10.83
C GLU A 477 -25.67 13.29 11.70
N ALA A 478 -25.99 12.82 12.91
CA ALA A 478 -26.87 13.54 13.84
C ALA A 478 -26.31 14.91 14.28
N ALA A 479 -24.99 15.10 14.17
CA ALA A 479 -24.31 16.36 14.40
C ALA A 479 -24.04 17.14 13.09
N GLY A 480 -24.69 16.78 11.98
CA GLY A 480 -24.48 17.39 10.68
C GLY A 480 -23.15 16.99 10.02
N TRP A 481 -22.68 15.77 10.28
CA TRP A 481 -21.39 15.25 9.81
C TRP A 481 -20.18 16.04 10.36
N THR A 482 -20.30 16.52 11.60
CA THR A 482 -19.22 17.21 12.32
C THR A 482 -18.56 16.29 13.34
N ARG A 483 -17.35 16.68 13.77
CA ARG A 483 -16.52 15.96 14.73
C ARG A 483 -17.22 15.77 16.08
N VAL A 484 -17.35 14.51 16.49
CA VAL A 484 -17.90 14.12 17.80
C VAL A 484 -16.89 13.41 18.70
N ARG A 485 -15.83 12.81 18.13
CA ARG A 485 -14.77 12.11 18.88
C ARG A 485 -13.43 12.22 18.15
N THR A 486 -12.34 12.28 18.91
CA THR A 486 -10.96 12.14 18.41
C THR A 486 -10.21 11.19 19.32
N ILE A 487 -9.43 10.28 18.73
CA ILE A 487 -8.68 9.23 19.43
C ILE A 487 -7.21 9.34 19.05
N ASP A 488 -6.31 9.46 20.03
CA ASP A 488 -4.84 9.35 19.82
C ASP A 488 -4.49 7.90 19.49
N ALA A 489 -4.69 7.53 18.22
CA ALA A 489 -4.51 6.18 17.72
C ALA A 489 -3.10 5.95 17.16
N ARG A 490 -2.38 7.04 16.85
CA ARG A 490 -1.08 7.03 16.14
C ARG A 490 -1.12 6.10 14.94
N ALA A 491 -2.23 6.16 14.19
CA ALA A 491 -2.53 5.24 13.12
C ALA A 491 -1.64 5.49 11.90
N ILE A 492 -1.12 4.41 11.32
CA ILE A 492 -0.34 4.41 10.08
C ILE A 492 -1.12 3.85 8.88
N SER A 493 -2.28 3.26 9.11
CA SER A 493 -3.26 2.94 8.06
C SER A 493 -4.49 3.86 8.14
N ASP A 494 -5.26 3.86 7.07
CA ASP A 494 -6.61 4.39 7.11
C ASP A 494 -7.52 3.50 7.98
N PRO A 495 -8.55 4.08 8.63
CA PRO A 495 -9.41 3.33 9.55
C PRO A 495 -10.47 2.49 8.82
N ALA A 496 -11.08 1.58 9.58
CA ALA A 496 -12.39 0.99 9.30
C ALA A 496 -13.38 1.38 10.42
N ILE A 497 -14.68 1.32 10.13
CA ILE A 497 -15.75 1.63 11.08
C ILE A 497 -16.96 0.71 10.89
N ALA A 498 -17.55 0.30 12.01
CA ALA A 498 -18.84 -0.39 12.09
C ALA A 498 -19.78 0.37 13.06
N PRO A 499 -21.10 0.07 13.09
CA PRO A 499 -22.04 0.68 14.03
C PRO A 499 -21.58 0.54 15.49
N GLY A 500 -21.99 1.46 16.37
CA GLY A 500 -21.59 1.41 17.79
C GLY A 500 -20.82 2.62 18.33
N PRO A 501 -20.17 3.47 17.50
CA PRO A 501 -19.23 3.13 16.43
C PRO A 501 -17.99 2.36 16.94
N VAL A 502 -17.71 1.21 16.33
CA VAL A 502 -16.46 0.45 16.53
C VAL A 502 -15.47 0.84 15.44
N LEU A 503 -14.21 1.10 15.80
CA LEU A 503 -13.17 1.50 14.85
C LEU A 503 -12.04 0.47 14.82
N ALA A 504 -11.37 0.33 13.68
CA ALA A 504 -10.16 -0.46 13.56
C ALA A 504 -9.10 0.27 12.76
N ALA A 505 -7.85 0.23 13.20
CA ALA A 505 -6.72 0.77 12.44
C ALA A 505 -5.42 0.02 12.75
N ARG A 506 -4.44 0.15 11.86
CA ARG A 506 -3.07 -0.27 12.14
C ARG A 506 -2.30 0.87 12.81
N ASN A 507 -1.76 0.63 14.00
CA ASN A 507 -1.00 1.64 14.75
C ASN A 507 0.49 1.69 14.32
N ALA A 508 1.23 2.67 14.84
CA ALA A 508 2.65 2.88 14.57
C ALA A 508 3.57 1.68 14.91
N ASP A 509 3.12 0.74 15.74
CA ASP A 509 3.84 -0.49 16.07
C ASP A 509 3.45 -1.67 15.15
N GLY A 510 2.61 -1.43 14.13
CA GLY A 510 2.20 -2.41 13.13
C GLY A 510 1.09 -3.35 13.58
N LEU A 511 0.45 -3.05 14.71
CA LEU A 511 -0.59 -3.86 15.33
C LEU A 511 -1.98 -3.40 14.89
N LEU A 512 -2.92 -4.34 14.81
CA LEU A 512 -4.34 -4.04 14.68
C LEU A 512 -4.85 -3.55 16.03
N VAL A 513 -5.44 -2.36 16.07
CA VAL A 513 -6.11 -1.83 17.26
C VAL A 513 -7.58 -1.65 16.95
N ILE A 514 -8.44 -2.22 17.78
CA ILE A 514 -9.88 -2.04 17.78
C ILE A 514 -10.22 -1.04 18.88
N TYR A 515 -10.96 0.01 18.54
CA TYR A 515 -11.42 1.02 19.48
C TYR A 515 -12.94 0.91 19.63
N GLU A 516 -13.36 0.62 20.85
CA GLU A 516 -14.76 0.53 21.25
C GLU A 516 -15.14 1.82 22.02
N PRO A 517 -16.42 2.03 22.35
CA PRO A 517 -16.82 3.17 23.18
C PRO A 517 -16.13 3.18 24.55
N GLU A 518 -15.88 2.01 25.14
CA GLU A 518 -15.47 1.84 26.54
C GLU A 518 -14.03 1.32 26.70
N GLY A 519 -13.34 1.01 25.60
CA GLY A 519 -12.00 0.44 25.66
C GLY A 519 -11.34 0.29 24.30
N GLU A 520 -10.16 -0.33 24.30
CA GLU A 520 -9.43 -0.71 23.10
C GLU A 520 -8.83 -2.10 23.25
N THR A 521 -8.72 -2.81 22.12
CA THR A 521 -8.13 -4.15 22.05
C THR A 521 -7.06 -4.17 20.97
N THR A 522 -5.87 -4.66 21.32
CA THR A 522 -4.75 -4.78 20.38
C THR A 522 -4.53 -6.24 19.97
N LEU A 523 -4.40 -6.46 18.65
CA LEU A 523 -4.33 -7.75 17.99
C LEU A 523 -3.27 -7.75 16.88
N GLY A 524 -2.91 -8.94 16.39
CA GLY A 524 -1.99 -9.05 15.26
C GLY A 524 -0.53 -8.71 15.60
N PRO A 525 0.38 -8.85 14.63
CA PRO A 525 0.65 -7.79 13.65
C PRO A 525 -0.10 -7.98 12.33
N ILE A 526 -0.30 -6.87 11.61
CA ILE A 526 -0.95 -6.85 10.28
C ILE A 526 -0.09 -6.06 9.28
N GLU A 527 -0.31 -6.29 7.98
CA GLU A 527 0.46 -5.72 6.86
C GLU A 527 -0.35 -4.75 5.99
N SER A 528 -1.66 -4.64 6.22
CA SER A 528 -2.57 -3.78 5.44
C SER A 528 -3.50 -2.97 6.34
N GLN A 529 -4.25 -2.06 5.72
CA GLN A 529 -5.46 -1.52 6.33
C GLN A 529 -6.42 -2.66 6.71
N PRO A 530 -7.01 -2.63 7.92
CA PRO A 530 -8.06 -3.57 8.30
C PRO A 530 -9.41 -3.20 7.69
N ALA A 531 -10.32 -4.17 7.63
CA ALA A 531 -11.75 -3.96 7.44
C ALA A 531 -12.54 -4.50 8.63
N LEU A 532 -13.76 -3.99 8.84
CA LEU A 532 -14.70 -4.50 9.83
C LEU A 532 -15.90 -5.14 9.12
N SER A 533 -16.48 -6.16 9.75
CA SER A 533 -17.79 -6.67 9.36
C SER A 533 -18.86 -5.58 9.55
N PRO A 534 -20.00 -5.65 8.82
CA PRO A 534 -21.10 -4.70 8.99
C PRO A 534 -21.63 -4.59 10.42
N ASP A 535 -21.54 -5.67 11.19
CA ASP A 535 -21.99 -5.73 12.60
C ASP A 535 -20.89 -5.32 13.59
N GLY A 536 -19.64 -5.18 13.14
CA GLY A 536 -18.51 -4.78 13.96
C GLY A 536 -17.94 -5.88 14.86
N ASP A 537 -18.41 -7.11 14.71
CA ASP A 537 -18.01 -8.28 15.52
C ASP A 537 -16.75 -9.00 15.00
N GLN A 538 -16.28 -8.64 13.80
CA GLN A 538 -15.09 -9.20 13.18
C GLN A 538 -14.26 -8.12 12.47
N ALA A 539 -12.95 -8.24 12.56
CA ALA A 539 -12.00 -7.50 11.75
C ALA A 539 -11.28 -8.44 10.79
N ALA A 540 -10.93 -7.98 9.59
CA ALA A 540 -10.12 -8.72 8.62
C ALA A 540 -8.91 -7.88 8.21
N ALA A 541 -7.74 -8.51 8.09
CA ALA A 541 -6.53 -7.83 7.60
C ALA A 541 -5.53 -8.83 6.98
N LEU A 542 -4.69 -8.35 6.07
CA LEU A 542 -3.53 -9.09 5.59
C LEU A 542 -2.50 -9.25 6.72
N THR A 543 -1.97 -10.45 6.92
CA THR A 543 -0.90 -10.74 7.88
C THR A 543 0.42 -11.09 7.20
N GLY A 544 1.51 -11.07 7.97
CA GLY A 544 2.87 -11.24 7.44
C GLY A 544 3.14 -12.60 6.77
N ASP A 545 2.31 -13.61 7.03
CA ASP A 545 2.30 -14.91 6.36
C ASP A 545 1.58 -14.90 4.99
N GLY A 546 1.14 -13.73 4.51
CA GLY A 546 0.55 -13.55 3.19
C GLY A 546 -0.92 -13.96 3.10
N LEU A 547 -1.58 -14.15 4.23
CA LEU A 547 -3.00 -14.52 4.30
C LEU A 547 -3.83 -13.38 4.86
N VAL A 548 -5.09 -13.29 4.41
CA VAL A 548 -6.08 -12.45 5.08
C VAL A 548 -6.64 -13.25 6.25
N ARG A 549 -6.48 -12.72 7.47
CA ARG A 549 -6.99 -13.34 8.69
C ARG A 549 -8.16 -12.54 9.23
N THR A 550 -9.11 -13.26 9.82
CA THR A 550 -10.20 -12.68 10.59
C THR A 550 -9.87 -12.72 12.07
N PHE A 551 -10.28 -11.67 12.77
CA PHE A 551 -10.06 -11.45 14.20
C PHE A 551 -11.43 -11.17 14.82
N ARG A 552 -11.72 -11.81 15.95
CA ARG A 552 -12.95 -11.52 16.69
C ARG A 552 -12.80 -10.17 17.37
N VAL A 553 -13.80 -9.32 17.22
CA VAL A 553 -13.94 -8.09 18.02
C VAL A 553 -14.67 -8.48 19.32
N PRO A 554 -14.14 -8.09 20.50
CA PRO A 554 -14.69 -8.45 21.81
C PRO A 554 -16.16 -8.10 22.03
#